data_AF-A0A935GCJ7-F1
#
_entry.id   AF-A0A935GCJ7-F1
#
_cell.length_a   1.000
_cell.length_b   1.000
_cell.length_c   1.000
_cell.angle_alpha   90.00
_cell.angle_beta   90.00
_cell.angle_gamma   90.00
#
_symmetry.space_group_name_H-M   'P 1'
#
loop_
_entity.id
_entity.type
_entity.pdbx_description
1 polymer ?
#
loop_
_entity_poly.entity_id
_entity_poly.type
_entity_poly.pdbx_seq_one_letter_code
_entity_poly.pdbx_strand_id
1 'polypeptide(L)'
;MTPANQIDVAQVLDTAGQYIATMRSTFNAEKDPTAPYSIDMECIGVFTVDEKLSVEEARRGVTITAHSVLYGAIREAVLWITGRQPYGPLHLGLSVLRGETSADTQSK
;
A
#
# COMPACT_ATOMS: atom_id res chain seq x y z
N MET A 1 6.42 -15.80 4.36
CA MET A 1 5.34 -15.38 3.46
C MET A 1 5.53 -13.91 3.17
N THR A 2 5.71 -13.55 1.90
CA THR A 2 5.88 -12.15 1.48
C THR A 2 4.51 -11.60 1.09
N PRO A 3 4.07 -10.45 1.61
CA PRO A 3 2.81 -9.85 1.17
C PRO A 3 2.88 -9.39 -0.28
N ALA A 4 1.77 -9.55 -1.00
CA ALA A 4 1.54 -8.84 -2.24
C ALA A 4 1.03 -7.44 -1.91
N ASN A 5 1.84 -6.42 -2.21
CA ASN A 5 1.53 -5.03 -1.94
C ASN A 5 1.26 -4.30 -3.26
N GLN A 6 0.14 -3.59 -3.32
CA GLN A 6 -0.22 -2.71 -4.43
C GLN A 6 -0.54 -1.34 -3.86
N ILE A 7 -0.10 -0.29 -4.53
CA ILE A 7 -0.47 1.09 -4.20
C ILE A 7 -0.99 1.78 -5.46
N ASP A 8 -2.12 2.45 -5.32
CA ASP A 8 -2.68 3.34 -6.33
C ASP A 8 -2.73 4.76 -5.78
N VAL A 9 -2.46 5.75 -6.63
CA VAL A 9 -2.49 7.17 -6.25
C VAL A 9 -3.26 7.94 -7.31
N ALA A 10 -4.37 8.52 -6.89
CA ALA A 10 -5.24 9.34 -7.72
C ALA A 10 -5.28 10.77 -7.19
N GLN A 11 -5.29 11.75 -8.10
CA GLN A 11 -5.58 13.14 -7.74
C GLN A 11 -7.10 13.29 -7.52
N VAL A 12 -7.49 14.03 -6.49
CA VAL A 12 -8.89 14.33 -6.22
C VAL A 12 -9.39 15.33 -7.26
N LEU A 13 -10.43 14.95 -8.00
CA LEU A 13 -11.11 15.87 -8.92
C LEU A 13 -11.67 17.04 -8.11
N ASP A 14 -11.50 18.26 -8.63
CA ASP A 14 -11.98 19.51 -8.03
C ASP A 14 -11.20 20.06 -6.82
N THR A 15 -10.14 19.39 -6.35
CA THR A 15 -9.27 19.95 -5.31
C THR A 15 -7.80 19.90 -5.68
N ALA A 16 -7.24 21.07 -6.03
CA ALA A 16 -5.82 21.21 -6.31
C ALA A 16 -4.98 20.77 -5.11
N GLY A 17 -3.89 20.06 -5.38
CA GLY A 17 -2.97 19.60 -4.34
C GLY A 17 -3.46 18.44 -3.47
N GLN A 18 -4.67 17.90 -3.66
CA GLN A 18 -5.16 16.73 -2.93
C GLN A 18 -5.03 15.43 -3.72
N TYR A 19 -4.54 14.40 -3.05
CA TYR A 19 -4.35 13.06 -3.58
C TYR A 19 -4.95 12.03 -2.63
N ILE A 20 -5.57 11.01 -3.19
CA ILE A 20 -5.97 9.80 -2.47
C ILE A 20 -4.97 8.71 -2.85
N ALA A 21 -4.38 8.09 -1.85
CA ALA A 21 -3.59 6.89 -2.06
C ALA A 21 -4.27 5.70 -1.40
N THR A 22 -4.38 4.61 -2.14
CA THR A 22 -4.98 3.35 -1.70
C THR A 22 -3.91 2.29 -1.74
N MET A 23 -3.58 1.71 -0.58
CA MET A 23 -2.65 0.60 -0.48
C MET A 23 -3.39 -0.67 -0.09
N ARG A 24 -3.19 -1.73 -0.87
CA ARG A 24 -3.71 -3.06 -0.58
C ARG A 24 -2.56 -4.01 -0.30
N SER A 25 -2.65 -4.74 0.80
CA SER A 25 -1.71 -5.77 1.20
C SER A 25 -2.46 -7.08 1.40
N THR A 26 -2.14 -8.07 0.56
CA THR A 26 -2.71 -9.41 0.66
C THR A 26 -1.65 -10.39 1.16
N PHE A 27 -2.02 -11.12 2.22
CA PHE A 27 -1.22 -12.15 2.88
C PHE A 27 -1.90 -13.50 2.64
N ASN A 28 -1.11 -14.51 2.26
CA ASN A 28 -1.62 -15.81 1.85
C ASN A 28 -2.64 -15.72 0.71
N ALA A 29 -2.28 -15.02 -0.38
CA ALA A 29 -3.17 -14.84 -1.53
C ALA A 29 -3.60 -16.19 -2.16
N GLU A 30 -2.73 -17.19 -2.10
CA GLU A 30 -2.97 -18.55 -2.60
C GLU A 30 -3.88 -19.39 -1.68
N LYS A 31 -4.26 -18.85 -0.52
CA LYS A 31 -5.07 -19.53 0.50
C LYS A 31 -4.50 -20.90 0.89
N ASP A 32 -3.18 -20.96 1.05
CA ASP A 32 -2.49 -22.14 1.58
C ASP A 32 -3.12 -22.49 2.95
N PRO A 33 -3.69 -23.70 3.11
CA PRO A 33 -4.34 -24.12 4.35
C PRO A 33 -3.34 -24.34 5.49
N THR A 34 -2.04 -24.42 5.19
CA THR A 34 -0.98 -24.55 6.19
C THR A 34 -0.55 -23.20 6.77
N ALA A 35 -0.94 -22.09 6.13
CA ALA A 35 -0.65 -20.76 6.64
C ALA A 35 -1.62 -20.38 7.79
N PRO A 36 -1.11 -19.73 8.85
CA PRO A 36 -1.91 -19.44 10.05
C PRO A 36 -3.03 -18.43 9.80
N TYR A 37 -2.86 -17.53 8.82
CA TYR A 37 -3.82 -16.49 8.49
C TYR A 37 -3.88 -16.25 6.98
N SER A 38 -5.04 -15.84 6.50
CA SER A 38 -5.23 -15.17 5.21
C SER A 38 -5.84 -13.81 5.49
N ILE A 39 -5.16 -12.75 5.05
CA ILE A 39 -5.53 -11.37 5.35
C ILE A 39 -5.50 -10.58 4.05
N ASP A 40 -6.54 -9.80 3.83
CA ASP A 40 -6.63 -8.84 2.75
C ASP A 40 -6.98 -7.49 3.37
N MET A 41 -6.01 -6.59 3.40
CA MET A 41 -6.11 -5.30 4.08
C MET A 41 -5.96 -4.18 3.07
N GLU A 42 -6.90 -3.24 3.10
CA GLU A 42 -6.83 -2.00 2.33
C GLU A 42 -6.74 -0.82 3.28
N CYS A 43 -5.83 0.10 2.99
CA CYS A 43 -5.66 1.35 3.73
C CYS A 43 -5.70 2.51 2.75
N ILE A 44 -6.56 3.47 3.04
CA ILE A 44 -6.78 4.67 2.22
C ILE A 44 -6.29 5.88 3.00
N GLY A 45 -5.47 6.72 2.36
CA GLY A 45 -4.99 7.96 2.92
C GLY A 45 -5.24 9.14 2.00
N VAL A 46 -5.57 10.29 2.60
CA VAL A 46 -5.69 11.57 1.90
C VAL A 46 -4.42 12.37 2.16
N PHE A 47 -3.79 12.86 1.11
CA PHE A 47 -2.53 13.59 1.13
C PHE A 47 -2.72 14.97 0.51
N THR A 48 -2.19 15.99 1.18
CA THR A 48 -2.16 17.36 0.67
C THR A 48 -0.72 17.74 0.32
N VAL A 49 -0.52 18.30 -0.86
CA VAL A 49 0.77 18.68 -1.42
C VAL A 49 0.76 20.19 -1.72
N ASP A 50 1.92 20.84 -1.58
CA ASP A 50 2.10 22.24 -1.95
C ASP A 50 1.85 22.44 -3.46
N GLU A 51 1.05 23.42 -3.82
CA GLU A 51 0.69 23.77 -5.20
C GLU A 51 1.88 24.23 -6.05
N LYS A 52 3.02 24.54 -5.43
CA LYS A 52 4.26 24.91 -6.13
C LYS A 52 4.93 23.73 -6.84
N LEU A 53 4.59 22.49 -6.48
CA LEU A 53 5.15 21.30 -7.11
C LEU A 53 4.46 20.99 -8.42
N SER A 54 5.21 20.50 -9.41
CA SER A 54 4.59 19.95 -10.60
C SER A 54 3.77 18.71 -10.26
N VAL A 55 2.76 18.40 -11.09
CA VAL A 55 1.89 17.22 -10.89
C VAL A 55 2.71 15.93 -10.78
N GLU A 56 3.76 15.78 -11.59
CA GLU A 56 4.63 14.60 -11.56
C GLU A 56 5.47 14.51 -10.28
N GLU A 57 6.03 15.62 -9.81
CA GLU A 57 6.77 15.67 -8.54
C GLU A 57 5.84 15.40 -7.35
N ALA A 58 4.66 15.99 -7.36
CA ALA A 58 3.63 15.79 -6.35
C ALA A 58 3.19 14.32 -6.32
N ARG A 59 2.82 13.74 -7.47
CA ARG A 59 2.42 12.33 -7.57
C ARG A 59 3.52 11.39 -7.11
N ARG A 60 4.78 11.62 -7.52
CA ARG A 60 5.92 10.81 -7.08
C ARG A 60 6.16 10.92 -5.57
N GLY A 61 6.13 12.14 -5.03
CA GLY A 61 6.31 12.41 -3.60
C GLY A 61 5.22 11.76 -2.76
N VAL A 62 3.96 11.89 -3.20
CA VAL A 62 2.80 11.22 -2.57
C VAL A 62 2.96 9.72 -2.64
N THR A 63 3.34 9.14 -3.78
CA THR A 63 3.50 7.68 -3.92
C THR A 63 4.51 7.12 -2.91
N ILE A 64 5.68 7.75 -2.79
CA ILE A 64 6.74 7.32 -1.85
C ILE A 64 6.28 7.47 -0.40
N THR A 65 5.68 8.62 -0.08
CA THR A 65 5.23 8.94 1.28
C THR A 65 4.07 8.05 1.69
N ALA A 66 3.06 7.92 0.83
CA ALA A 66 1.88 7.10 1.04
C ALA A 66 2.24 5.63 1.20
N HIS A 67 3.14 5.09 0.38
CA HIS A 67 3.60 3.71 0.56
C HIS A 67 4.17 3.49 1.98
N SER A 68 4.99 4.41 2.48
CA SER A 68 5.61 4.27 3.80
C SER A 68 4.59 4.40 4.94
N VAL A 69 3.66 5.36 4.83
CA VAL A 69 2.64 5.64 5.84
C VAL A 69 1.57 4.55 5.87
N LEU A 70 0.99 4.22 4.72
CA LEU A 70 -0.10 3.25 4.61
C LEU A 70 0.39 1.84 4.94
N TYR A 71 1.59 1.46 4.49
CA TYR A 71 2.15 0.15 4.86
C TYR A 71 2.42 0.05 6.37
N GLY A 72 2.90 1.13 6.98
CA GLY A 72 3.05 1.21 8.44
C GLY A 72 1.72 0.99 9.15
N ALA A 73 0.65 1.66 8.70
CA ALA A 73 -0.69 1.49 9.26
C ALA A 73 -1.22 0.06 9.10
N ILE A 74 -1.06 -0.54 7.92
CA ILE A 74 -1.44 -1.93 7.65
C ILE A 74 -0.69 -2.89 8.59
N ARG A 75 0.62 -2.71 8.77
CA ARG A 75 1.42 -3.57 9.65
C ARG A 75 0.92 -3.54 11.09
N GLU A 76 0.65 -2.36 11.62
CA GLU A 76 0.14 -2.24 12.99
C GLU A 76 -1.28 -2.80 13.11
N ALA A 77 -2.14 -2.58 12.10
CA ALA A 77 -3.48 -3.16 12.08
C ALA A 77 -3.46 -4.70 12.05
N VAL A 78 -2.60 -5.28 11.21
CA VAL A 78 -2.42 -6.74 11.12
C VAL A 78 -1.90 -7.30 12.45
N LEU A 79 -0.90 -6.65 13.05
CA LEU A 79 -0.36 -7.05 14.35
C LEU A 79 -1.45 -7.01 15.44
N TRP A 80 -2.25 -5.95 15.46
CA TRP A 80 -3.30 -5.77 16.46
C TRP A 80 -4.45 -6.78 16.32
N ILE A 81 -4.83 -7.12 15.09
CA ILE A 81 -5.87 -8.10 14.80
C ILE A 81 -5.39 -9.51 15.16
N THR A 82 -4.20 -9.89 14.67
CA THR A 82 -3.65 -11.24 14.87
C THR A 82 -3.14 -11.48 16.29
N GLY A 83 -2.76 -10.44 17.03
CA GLY A 83 -2.27 -10.57 18.40
C GLY A 83 -3.28 -11.16 19.39
N ARG A 84 -4.57 -11.23 19.02
CA ARG A 84 -5.65 -11.85 19.82
C ARG A 84 -6.14 -13.18 19.26
N GLN A 85 -5.53 -13.67 18.19
CA GLN A 85 -5.96 -14.87 17.47
C GLN A 85 -5.16 -16.11 17.90
N PRO A 86 -5.68 -17.34 17.68
CA PRO A 86 -5.09 -18.57 18.21
C PRO A 86 -3.66 -18.88 17.73
N TYR A 87 -3.26 -18.40 16.55
CA TYR A 87 -1.93 -18.64 15.98
C TYR A 87 -0.91 -17.55 16.38
N GLY A 88 -1.29 -16.60 17.24
CA GLY A 88 -0.42 -15.53 17.73
C GLY A 88 -0.26 -14.35 16.76
N PRO A 89 0.52 -13.33 17.16
CA PRO A 89 0.74 -12.11 16.38
C PRO A 89 1.53 -12.37 15.10
N LEU A 90 1.04 -11.83 13.98
CA LEU A 90 1.74 -11.81 12.70
C LEU A 90 2.54 -10.51 12.57
N HIS A 91 3.87 -10.63 12.58
CA HIS A 91 4.77 -9.50 12.35
C HIS A 91 5.11 -9.38 10.88
N LEU A 92 4.87 -8.21 10.29
CA LEU A 92 5.24 -7.95 8.90
C LEU A 92 6.64 -7.35 8.80
N GLY A 93 7.39 -7.80 7.80
CA GLY A 93 8.67 -7.22 7.43
C GLY A 93 8.52 -5.88 6.72
N LEU A 94 9.61 -5.40 6.11
CA LEU A 94 9.60 -4.15 5.33
C LEU A 94 8.92 -4.37 3.98
N SER A 95 8.11 -3.40 3.55
CA SER A 95 7.71 -3.29 2.15
C SER A 95 8.71 -2.40 1.42
N VAL A 96 9.10 -2.82 0.23
CA VAL A 96 9.91 -2.03 -0.69
C VAL A 96 9.00 -1.59 -1.82
N LEU A 97 8.86 -0.28 -1.99
CA LEU A 97 8.19 0.28 -3.16
C LEU A 97 9.06 -0.07 -4.38
N ARG A 98 8.60 -1.01 -5.18
CA ARG A 98 9.20 -1.28 -6.48
C ARG A 98 8.62 -0.26 -7.45
N GLY A 99 9.49 0.55 -8.06
CA GLY A 99 9.06 1.44 -9.13
C GLY A 99 8.42 0.60 -10.24
N GLU A 100 7.29 1.04 -10.76
CA GLU A 100 6.73 0.48 -11.99
C GLU A 100 7.78 0.70 -13.08
N THR A 101 8.45 -0.38 -13.47
CA THR A 101 9.23 -0.35 -14.71
C THR A 101 8.20 -0.28 -15.81
N SER A 102 8.15 0.83 -16.54
CA SER A 102 7.43 0.96 -17.79
C SER A 102 8.00 -0.03 -18.81
N ALA A 103 7.56 -1.28 -18.71
CA ALA A 103 7.83 -2.35 -19.63
C ALA A 103 6.58 -3.21 -19.76
N ASP A 104 5.47 -2.58 -20.15
CA ASP A 104 4.38 -3.23 -20.90
C ASP A 104 3.68 -2.16 -21.77
N THR A 105 4.46 -1.61 -22.69
CA THR A 105 3.95 -1.07 -23.95
C THR A 105 4.96 -1.48 -25.01
N GLN A 106 4.80 -2.71 -25.51
CA GLN A 106 5.13 -3.17 -26.88
C GLN A 106 5.23 -4.71 -26.91
N SER A 107 4.20 -5.39 -27.42
CA SER A 107 4.33 -6.13 -28.69
C SER A 107 3.14 -7.06 -28.99
N LYS A 108 2.52 -6.75 -30.12
CA LYS A 108 1.71 -7.57 -31.04
C LYS A 108 0.31 -8.00 -30.65
#